data_AF-A0AAV9SVG8-F1
#
_entry.id   AF-A0AAV9SVG8-F1
#
_cell.length_a   1.000
_cell.length_b   1.000
_cell.length_c   1.000
_cell.angle_alpha   90.00
_cell.angle_beta   90.00
_cell.angle_gamma   90.00
#
_symmetry.space_group_name_H-M   'P 1'
#
loop_
_entity.id
_entity.type
_entity.pdbx_description
1 polymer ?
#
loop_
_entity_poly.entity_id
_entity_poly.type
_entity_poly.pdbx_seq_one_letter_code
_entity_poly.pdbx_strand_id
1 'polypeptide(L)'
;MPPGTRFTQEVDSFPQFQGRTTPLYQRDSIYDLPPKRIVQNGPCEPSTVSIFQKGWRKDRNYTGKPYDILYDKAKVFISFCRRLHITEDQYHAVFPDILEDRAEEFYLHHIGPTRRWDEMYDMLDKHFNTNINHSLYWADWTTMSFARVRRENPDKTPMEVLETLLDKIPLVQRALGSGFQGEVMLRTQVTQACRGVPELETALSNLKADHTCEEFFSNLRASLQVALDRKTPSHDIHFVDRRYTSNYKGRFKQPQ
;
A
#
# COMPACT_ATOMS: atom_id res chain seq x y z
N MET A 1 -13.25 37.94 40.06
CA MET A 1 -12.39 36.92 39.45
C MET A 1 -13.11 36.36 38.23
N PRO A 2 -12.57 36.46 37.00
CA PRO A 2 -13.20 35.83 35.85
C PRO A 2 -12.74 34.37 35.70
N PRO A 3 -13.55 33.48 35.08
CA PRO A 3 -13.29 32.05 34.98
C PRO A 3 -12.26 31.73 33.89
N GLY A 4 -11.52 30.65 34.12
CA GLY A 4 -10.31 30.26 33.40
C GLY A 4 -10.49 29.95 31.92
N THR A 5 -9.61 30.56 31.13
CA THR A 5 -9.33 30.22 29.74
C THR A 5 -8.75 28.80 29.68
N ARG A 6 -9.51 27.85 29.12
CA ARG A 6 -8.95 26.56 28.70
C ARG A 6 -8.03 26.84 27.52
N PHE A 7 -6.73 26.65 27.71
CA PHE A 7 -5.76 26.55 26.63
C PHE A 7 -6.12 25.32 25.79
N THR A 8 -6.63 25.52 24.58
CA THR A 8 -6.56 24.51 23.53
C THR A 8 -5.09 24.32 23.21
N GLN A 9 -4.54 23.20 23.63
CA GLN A 9 -3.20 22.77 23.24
C GLN A 9 -3.22 22.60 21.72
N GLU A 10 -2.49 23.47 21.01
CA GLU A 10 -2.27 23.33 19.57
C GLU A 10 -1.69 21.93 19.33
N VAL A 11 -2.40 21.15 18.50
CA VAL A 11 -1.89 19.88 18.00
C VAL A 11 -0.64 20.21 17.19
N ASP A 12 0.49 19.62 17.57
CA ASP A 12 1.79 19.80 16.91
C ASP A 12 1.62 19.86 15.39
N SER A 13 2.02 21.00 14.83
CA SER A 13 1.87 21.29 13.42
C SER A 13 2.54 20.19 12.59
N PHE A 14 1.76 19.58 11.70
CA PHE A 14 2.21 18.62 10.70
C PHE A 14 3.51 19.12 10.04
N PRO A 15 4.58 18.31 9.93
CA PRO A 15 5.76 18.68 9.17
C PRO A 15 5.34 18.91 7.71
N GLN A 16 5.13 20.17 7.34
CA GLN A 16 5.04 20.59 5.95
C GLN A 16 6.39 20.25 5.34
N PHE A 17 6.50 19.10 4.67
CA PHE A 17 7.69 18.79 3.90
C PHE A 17 7.73 19.82 2.76
N GLN A 18 8.40 20.95 3.00
CA GLN A 18 8.82 21.90 1.98
C GLN A 18 9.97 21.24 1.20
N GLY A 19 9.68 20.11 0.57
CA GLY A 19 10.55 19.56 -0.45
C GLY A 19 10.63 20.63 -1.53
N ARG A 20 11.83 21.17 -1.75
CA ARG A 20 12.17 21.78 -3.04
C ARG A 20 11.58 20.86 -4.11
N THR A 21 10.77 21.41 -4.99
CA THR A 21 10.36 20.78 -6.25
C THR A 21 11.61 20.57 -7.09
N THR A 22 12.41 19.57 -6.72
CA THR A 22 13.43 18.99 -7.58
C THR A 22 12.67 18.04 -8.49
N PRO A 23 12.62 18.29 -9.81
CA PRO A 23 11.86 17.49 -10.74
C PRO A 23 12.65 16.21 -11.04
N LEU A 24 12.69 15.29 -10.10
CA LEU A 24 13.25 13.96 -10.33
C LEU A 24 12.14 12.97 -10.00
N TYR A 25 11.61 12.37 -11.06
CA TYR A 25 10.45 11.47 -11.13
C TYR A 25 9.07 12.12 -11.16
N GLN A 26 8.92 13.17 -11.95
CA GLN A 26 7.67 13.35 -12.68
C GLN A 26 7.70 12.36 -13.85
N ARG A 27 7.42 11.08 -13.60
CA ARG A 27 6.92 10.23 -14.69
C ARG A 27 5.66 10.96 -15.15
N ASP A 28 5.65 11.41 -16.40
CA ASP A 28 4.46 11.93 -17.07
C ASP A 28 3.31 10.98 -16.75
N SER A 29 2.49 11.36 -15.77
CA SER A 29 1.41 10.49 -15.33
C SER A 29 0.48 10.44 -16.52
N ILE A 30 0.39 9.28 -17.17
CA ILE A 30 -0.48 9.07 -18.33
C ILE A 30 -1.93 9.44 -18.05
N TYR A 31 -2.30 9.67 -16.79
CA TYR A 31 -3.63 10.00 -16.30
C TYR A 31 -3.84 11.51 -16.02
N ASP A 32 -2.78 12.34 -16.00
CA ASP A 32 -2.83 13.78 -15.68
C ASP A 32 -3.65 14.07 -14.40
N LEU A 33 -3.23 13.46 -13.28
CA LEU A 33 -3.87 13.61 -11.96
C LEU A 33 -2.95 14.35 -10.97
N PRO A 34 -3.49 15.23 -10.10
CA PRO A 34 -4.87 15.73 -10.12
C PRO A 34 -5.19 16.47 -11.44
N PRO A 35 -6.44 16.48 -11.93
CA PRO A 35 -6.79 17.09 -13.21
C PRO A 35 -6.39 18.57 -13.21
N LYS A 36 -5.52 18.97 -14.15
CA LYS A 36 -5.09 20.37 -14.30
C LYS A 36 -5.72 21.07 -15.50
N ARG A 37 -6.18 20.28 -16.47
CA ARG A 37 -6.77 20.78 -17.70
C ARG A 37 -8.25 21.11 -17.45
N ILE A 38 -8.65 22.30 -17.88
CA ILE A 38 -10.04 22.72 -17.87
C ILE A 38 -10.66 22.19 -19.16
N VAL A 39 -11.49 21.15 -19.05
CA VAL A 39 -12.21 20.56 -20.17
C VAL A 39 -13.71 20.76 -19.94
N GLN A 40 -14.37 21.44 -20.87
CA GLN A 40 -15.81 21.72 -20.77
C GLN A 40 -16.63 20.44 -20.90
N ASN A 41 -17.79 20.41 -20.25
CA ASN A 41 -18.70 19.27 -20.33
C ASN A 41 -19.24 19.12 -21.76
N GLY A 42 -19.01 17.95 -22.35
CA GLY A 42 -19.52 17.54 -23.64
C GLY A 42 -20.79 16.69 -23.53
N PRO A 43 -21.52 16.47 -24.64
CA PRO A 43 -22.62 15.52 -24.63
C PRO A 43 -22.12 14.10 -24.35
N CYS A 44 -22.84 13.35 -23.50
CA CYS A 44 -22.61 11.92 -23.28
C CYS A 44 -23.89 11.15 -23.60
N GLU A 45 -23.80 10.22 -24.53
CA GLU A 45 -24.95 9.42 -24.96
C GLU A 45 -25.43 8.50 -23.82
N PRO A 46 -26.76 8.35 -23.60
CA PRO A 46 -27.28 7.46 -22.58
C PRO A 46 -26.82 6.00 -22.72
N SER A 47 -26.56 5.55 -23.95
CA SER A 47 -26.01 4.23 -24.24
C SER A 47 -24.60 4.07 -23.69
N THR A 48 -23.75 5.10 -23.80
CA THR A 48 -22.39 5.14 -23.24
C THR A 48 -22.43 5.02 -21.72
N VAL A 49 -23.31 5.77 -21.05
CA VAL A 49 -23.52 5.68 -19.60
C VAL A 49 -23.97 4.28 -19.20
N SER A 50 -24.93 3.69 -19.92
CA SER A 50 -25.39 2.31 -19.64
C SER A 50 -24.29 1.26 -19.82
N ILE A 51 -23.43 1.40 -20.83
CA ILE A 51 -22.29 0.51 -21.06
C ILE A 51 -21.27 0.66 -19.92
N PHE A 52 -20.99 1.88 -19.49
CA PHE A 52 -20.13 2.16 -18.35
C PHE A 52 -20.64 1.46 -17.08
N GLN A 53 -21.91 1.71 -16.71
CA GLN A 53 -22.53 1.16 -15.51
C GLN A 53 -22.55 -0.39 -15.50
N LYS A 54 -22.78 -1.02 -16.66
CA LYS A 54 -22.78 -2.48 -16.80
C LYS A 54 -21.38 -3.10 -16.68
N GLY A 55 -20.36 -2.41 -17.19
CA GLY A 55 -18.99 -2.93 -17.19
C GLY A 55 -18.17 -2.55 -15.96
N TRP A 56 -18.60 -1.51 -15.22
CA TRP A 56 -17.93 -1.08 -14.00
C TRP A 56 -18.10 -2.11 -12.89
N ARG A 57 -17.05 -2.29 -12.09
CA ARG A 57 -17.11 -3.20 -10.94
C ARG A 57 -17.24 -2.39 -9.66
N LYS A 58 -18.28 -2.69 -8.88
CA LYS A 58 -18.62 -1.93 -7.65
C LYS A 58 -17.53 -1.96 -6.58
N ASP A 59 -16.70 -3.01 -6.51
CA ASP A 59 -15.54 -3.06 -5.60
C ASP A 59 -14.49 -1.97 -5.88
N ARG A 60 -14.59 -1.29 -7.03
CA ARG A 60 -13.73 -0.19 -7.45
C ARG A 60 -14.31 1.17 -7.13
N ASN A 61 -15.47 1.25 -6.49
CA ASN A 61 -16.07 2.52 -6.10
C ASN A 61 -15.19 3.28 -5.11
N TYR A 62 -15.31 4.60 -5.12
CA TYR A 62 -14.69 5.50 -4.17
C TYR A 62 -15.71 5.86 -3.08
N THR A 63 -15.36 5.56 -1.83
CA THR A 63 -16.25 5.63 -0.67
C THR A 63 -16.07 6.91 0.17
N GLY A 64 -14.95 7.62 -0.01
CA GLY A 64 -14.56 8.73 0.87
C GLY A 64 -14.08 8.31 2.26
N LYS A 65 -13.83 7.01 2.50
CA LYS A 65 -13.27 6.51 3.76
C LYS A 65 -11.75 6.75 3.84
N PRO A 66 -11.15 6.82 5.04
CA PRO A 66 -9.69 6.86 5.19
C PRO A 66 -9.03 5.68 4.47
N TYR A 67 -7.87 5.92 3.86
CA TYR A 67 -7.12 4.97 3.03
C TYR A 67 -7.83 4.51 1.74
N ASP A 68 -9.06 4.93 1.47
CA ASP A 68 -9.62 4.84 0.13
C ASP A 68 -9.13 6.06 -0.67
N ILE A 69 -8.16 5.85 -1.54
CA ILE A 69 -7.38 6.95 -2.13
C ILE A 69 -8.03 7.39 -3.45
N LEU A 70 -8.55 8.61 -3.50
CA LEU A 70 -9.20 9.19 -4.69
C LEU A 70 -8.29 9.12 -5.94
N TYR A 71 -6.99 9.43 -5.78
CA TYR A 71 -6.00 9.34 -6.85
C TYR A 71 -5.93 7.93 -7.48
N ASP A 72 -5.97 6.87 -6.65
CA ASP A 72 -5.93 5.49 -7.13
C ASP A 72 -7.22 5.11 -7.87
N LYS A 73 -8.37 5.53 -7.33
CA LYS A 73 -9.69 5.31 -7.95
C LYS A 73 -9.83 6.04 -9.29
N ALA A 74 -9.36 7.29 -9.36
CA ALA A 74 -9.38 8.08 -10.58
C ALA A 74 -8.51 7.47 -11.70
N LYS A 75 -7.34 6.88 -11.39
CA LYS A 75 -6.55 6.14 -12.39
C LYS A 75 -7.33 4.96 -12.99
N VAL A 76 -7.99 4.19 -12.14
CA VAL A 76 -8.82 3.04 -12.56
C VAL A 76 -10.00 3.49 -13.41
N PHE A 77 -10.66 4.57 -12.98
CA PHE A 77 -11.74 5.22 -13.72
C PHE A 77 -11.31 5.68 -15.12
N ILE A 78 -10.23 6.48 -15.22
CA ILE A 78 -9.71 6.97 -16.51
C ILE A 78 -9.31 5.81 -17.40
N SER A 79 -8.64 4.79 -16.87
CA SER A 79 -8.27 3.60 -17.63
C SER A 79 -9.49 2.85 -18.17
N PHE A 80 -10.57 2.77 -17.40
CA PHE A 80 -11.82 2.15 -17.85
C PHE A 80 -12.53 3.00 -18.90
N CYS A 81 -12.63 4.31 -18.70
CA CYS A 81 -13.19 5.25 -19.68
C CYS A 81 -12.47 5.16 -21.03
N ARG A 82 -11.13 5.12 -21.04
CA ARG A 82 -10.33 4.96 -22.26
C ARG A 82 -10.67 3.68 -23.04
N ARG A 83 -10.92 2.57 -22.34
CA ARG A 83 -11.31 1.30 -22.99
C ARG A 83 -12.71 1.35 -23.60
N LEU A 84 -13.58 2.22 -23.10
CA LEU A 84 -14.93 2.46 -23.61
C LEU A 84 -14.99 3.64 -24.59
N HIS A 85 -13.84 4.22 -24.96
CA HIS A 85 -13.75 5.43 -25.79
C HIS A 85 -14.51 6.64 -25.20
N ILE A 86 -14.66 6.69 -23.88
CA ILE A 86 -15.19 7.85 -23.16
C ILE A 86 -14.05 8.87 -23.02
N THR A 87 -14.29 10.08 -23.53
CA THR A 87 -13.33 11.19 -23.49
C THR A 87 -13.52 12.07 -22.25
N GLU A 88 -12.53 12.92 -21.95
CA GLU A 88 -12.47 13.68 -20.70
C GLU A 88 -13.64 14.67 -20.53
N ASP A 89 -14.13 15.25 -21.62
CA ASP A 89 -15.32 16.09 -21.66
C ASP A 89 -16.60 15.32 -21.26
N GLN A 90 -16.57 14.00 -21.31
CA GLN A 90 -17.69 13.11 -20.93
C GLN A 90 -17.53 12.51 -19.52
N TYR A 91 -16.37 12.68 -18.85
CA TYR A 91 -16.16 12.11 -17.52
C TYR A 91 -17.17 12.60 -16.50
N HIS A 92 -17.65 13.83 -16.65
CA HIS A 92 -18.64 14.39 -15.74
C HIS A 92 -19.94 13.59 -15.67
N ALA A 93 -20.29 12.88 -16.75
CA ALA A 93 -21.54 12.13 -16.85
C ALA A 93 -21.47 10.74 -16.19
N VAL A 94 -20.28 10.14 -16.08
CA VAL A 94 -20.09 8.76 -15.61
C VAL A 94 -19.28 8.65 -14.33
N PHE A 95 -18.52 9.70 -13.97
CA PHE A 95 -17.78 9.71 -12.71
C PHE A 95 -18.68 9.59 -11.47
N PRO A 96 -19.88 10.19 -11.40
CA PRO A 96 -20.77 10.00 -10.25
C PRO A 96 -21.14 8.52 -9.99
N ASP A 97 -21.17 7.67 -11.02
CA ASP A 97 -21.51 6.25 -10.91
C ASP A 97 -20.46 5.42 -10.14
N ILE A 98 -19.25 5.96 -9.92
CA ILE A 98 -18.21 5.29 -9.13
C ILE A 98 -18.17 5.74 -7.68
N LEU A 99 -19.01 6.70 -7.29
CA LEU A 99 -19.06 7.19 -5.92
C LEU A 99 -19.96 6.29 -5.09
N GLU A 100 -19.59 6.10 -3.83
CA GLU A 100 -20.34 5.30 -2.87
C GLU A 100 -20.20 5.90 -1.47
N ASP A 101 -21.07 5.49 -0.54
CA ASP A 101 -21.06 5.91 0.86
C ASP A 101 -20.99 7.45 0.99
N ARG A 102 -19.98 7.95 1.73
CA ARG A 102 -19.83 9.36 2.06
C ARG A 102 -19.50 10.19 0.83
N ALA A 103 -18.80 9.62 -0.15
CA ALA A 103 -18.43 10.33 -1.36
C ALA A 103 -19.65 10.62 -2.24
N GLU A 104 -20.57 9.65 -2.36
CA GLU A 104 -21.84 9.83 -3.06
C GLU A 104 -22.72 10.88 -2.35
N GLU A 105 -22.86 10.77 -1.02
CA GLU A 105 -23.61 11.73 -0.22
C GLU A 105 -23.05 13.15 -0.38
N PHE A 106 -21.72 13.32 -0.29
CA PHE A 106 -21.08 14.61 -0.49
C PHE A 106 -21.32 15.16 -1.91
N TYR A 107 -21.24 14.29 -2.93
CA TYR A 107 -21.50 14.66 -4.31
C TYR A 107 -22.93 15.19 -4.50
N LEU A 108 -23.93 14.47 -4.00
CA LEU A 108 -25.35 14.84 -4.12
C LEU A 108 -25.67 16.17 -3.43
N HIS A 109 -25.05 16.44 -2.29
CA HIS A 109 -25.37 17.62 -1.48
C HIS A 109 -24.54 18.87 -1.82
N HIS A 110 -23.31 18.72 -2.32
CA HIS A 110 -22.36 19.85 -2.42
C HIS A 110 -21.79 20.06 -3.83
N ILE A 111 -21.75 19.02 -4.67
CA ILE A 111 -21.12 19.08 -5.99
C ILE A 111 -22.18 19.24 -7.08
N GLY A 112 -23.06 18.25 -7.23
CA GLY A 112 -24.13 18.21 -8.22
C GLY A 112 -23.71 17.87 -9.66
N PRO A 113 -24.69 17.69 -10.56
CA PRO A 113 -24.49 17.11 -11.90
C PRO A 113 -23.87 18.04 -12.94
N THR A 114 -23.86 19.35 -12.70
CA THR A 114 -23.41 20.34 -13.69
C THR A 114 -21.92 20.65 -13.63
N ARG A 115 -21.20 20.08 -12.66
CA ARG A 115 -19.78 20.34 -12.45
C ARG A 115 -18.93 19.69 -13.52
N ARG A 116 -17.76 20.27 -13.77
CA ARG A 116 -16.74 19.65 -14.63
C ARG A 116 -15.95 18.59 -13.87
N TRP A 117 -15.31 17.70 -14.61
CA TRP A 117 -14.43 16.66 -14.07
C TRP A 117 -13.38 17.20 -13.11
N ASP A 118 -12.67 18.27 -13.49
CA ASP A 118 -11.63 18.90 -12.67
C ASP A 118 -12.19 19.43 -11.34
N GLU A 119 -13.35 20.07 -11.39
CA GLU A 119 -14.02 20.62 -10.21
C GLU A 119 -14.50 19.52 -9.26
N MET A 120 -15.09 18.45 -9.80
CA MET A 120 -15.55 17.32 -8.98
C MET A 120 -14.40 16.65 -8.25
N TYR A 121 -13.29 16.40 -8.97
CA TYR A 121 -12.10 15.81 -8.37
C TYR A 121 -11.55 16.70 -7.26
N ASP A 122 -11.35 18.00 -7.53
CA ASP A 122 -10.80 18.95 -6.57
C ASP A 122 -11.68 19.11 -5.32
N MET A 123 -13.01 19.16 -5.50
CA MET A 123 -13.95 19.24 -4.38
C MET A 123 -13.94 17.99 -3.51
N LEU A 124 -13.89 16.79 -4.11
CA LEU A 124 -13.77 15.53 -3.37
C LEU A 124 -12.42 15.42 -2.64
N ASP A 125 -11.32 15.76 -3.33
CA ASP A 125 -9.99 15.73 -2.75
C ASP A 125 -9.92 16.67 -1.54
N LYS A 126 -10.35 17.92 -1.67
CA LYS A 126 -10.38 18.88 -0.55
C LYS A 126 -11.24 18.43 0.61
N HIS A 127 -12.37 17.78 0.36
CA HIS A 127 -13.28 17.35 1.40
C HIS A 127 -12.77 16.12 2.17
N PHE A 128 -12.21 15.13 1.47
CA PHE A 128 -11.81 13.85 2.08
C PHE A 128 -10.32 13.76 2.40
N ASN A 129 -9.45 14.53 1.75
CA ASN A 129 -8.01 14.53 1.99
C ASN A 129 -7.62 15.59 3.06
N THR A 130 -8.26 15.52 4.22
CA THR A 130 -8.11 16.52 5.30
C THR A 130 -6.80 16.34 6.10
N ASN A 131 -6.38 17.40 6.80
CA ASN A 131 -5.24 17.35 7.72
C ASN A 131 -5.38 16.26 8.79
N ILE A 132 -6.59 15.98 9.27
CA ILE A 132 -6.83 14.92 10.26
C ILE A 132 -6.49 13.55 9.69
N ASN A 133 -6.88 13.28 8.44
CA ASN A 133 -6.52 12.05 7.74
C ASN A 133 -5.01 11.97 7.51
N HIS A 134 -4.37 13.07 7.11
CA HIS A 134 -2.91 13.14 6.99
C HIS A 134 -2.18 12.86 8.31
N SER A 135 -2.66 13.38 9.44
CA SER A 135 -2.11 13.08 10.77
C SER A 135 -2.22 11.60 11.10
N LEU A 136 -3.35 10.95 10.77
CA LEU A 136 -3.52 9.50 10.95
C LEU A 136 -2.53 8.71 10.07
N TYR A 137 -2.40 9.08 8.80
CA TYR A 137 -1.47 8.43 7.87
C TYR A 137 -0.03 8.59 8.33
N TRP A 138 0.33 9.76 8.85
CA TRP A 138 1.66 10.04 9.40
C TRP A 138 1.95 9.24 10.66
N ALA A 139 0.97 9.15 11.58
CA ALA A 139 1.10 8.33 12.78
C ALA A 139 1.32 6.86 12.41
N ASP A 140 0.54 6.33 11.47
CA ASP A 140 0.74 4.96 10.98
C ASP A 140 2.09 4.81 10.28
N TRP A 141 2.51 5.77 9.44
CA TRP A 141 3.81 5.73 8.77
C TRP A 141 4.98 5.64 9.75
N THR A 142 4.97 6.45 10.80
CA THR A 142 6.09 6.56 11.75
C THR A 142 6.10 5.48 12.83
N THR A 143 4.94 4.90 13.15
CA THR A 143 4.81 3.95 14.28
C THR A 143 4.50 2.51 13.84
N MET A 144 4.28 2.25 12.55
CA MET A 144 4.09 0.89 12.06
C MET A 144 5.31 0.03 12.38
N SER A 145 5.07 -1.13 12.98
CA SER A 145 6.10 -2.15 13.17
C SER A 145 5.47 -3.53 13.10
N PHE A 146 6.27 -4.53 12.73
CA PHE A 146 5.87 -5.93 12.74
C PHE A 146 5.31 -6.35 14.10
N ALA A 147 5.94 -5.92 15.20
CA ALA A 147 5.49 -6.20 16.55
C ALA A 147 4.12 -5.56 16.88
N ARG A 148 3.84 -4.36 16.36
CA ARG A 148 2.53 -3.71 16.49
C ARG A 148 1.47 -4.47 15.69
N VAL A 149 1.73 -4.78 14.42
CA VAL A 149 0.77 -5.53 13.57
C VAL A 149 0.46 -6.90 14.18
N ARG A 150 1.48 -7.60 14.69
CA ARG A 150 1.30 -8.89 15.38
C ARG A 150 0.40 -8.77 16.62
N ARG A 151 0.54 -7.69 17.39
CA ARG A 151 -0.27 -7.44 18.59
C ARG A 151 -1.73 -7.12 18.24
N GLU A 152 -1.92 -6.39 17.15
CA GLU A 152 -3.25 -6.03 16.63
C GLU A 152 -3.96 -7.21 15.95
N ASN A 153 -3.23 -8.27 15.59
CA ASN A 153 -3.75 -9.46 14.91
C ASN A 153 -3.25 -10.75 15.61
N PRO A 154 -3.69 -11.05 16.84
CA PRO A 154 -3.18 -12.17 17.63
C PRO A 154 -3.55 -13.55 17.07
N ASP A 155 -4.56 -13.62 16.21
CA ASP A 155 -5.08 -14.79 15.52
C ASP A 155 -4.31 -15.14 14.23
N LYS A 156 -3.51 -14.21 13.71
CA LYS A 156 -2.76 -14.39 12.46
C LYS A 156 -1.40 -15.04 12.68
N THR A 157 -0.99 -15.86 11.72
CA THR A 157 0.36 -16.42 11.66
C THR A 157 1.41 -15.31 11.42
N PRO A 158 2.69 -15.53 11.76
CA PRO A 158 3.74 -14.58 11.47
C PRO A 158 3.83 -14.18 9.99
N MET A 159 3.53 -15.10 9.08
CA MET A 159 3.52 -14.81 7.64
C MET A 159 2.38 -13.87 7.26
N GLU A 160 1.17 -14.12 7.75
CA GLU A 160 0.01 -13.23 7.51
C GLU A 160 0.20 -11.85 8.14
N VAL A 161 0.91 -11.77 9.27
CA VAL A 161 1.33 -10.50 9.88
C VAL A 161 2.31 -9.76 8.97
N LEU A 162 3.28 -10.47 8.38
CA LEU A 162 4.21 -9.88 7.42
C LEU A 162 3.46 -9.33 6.20
N GLU A 163 2.56 -10.11 5.59
CA GLU A 163 1.78 -9.65 4.44
C GLU A 163 0.91 -8.45 4.81
N THR A 164 0.24 -8.47 5.97
CA THR A 164 -0.54 -7.32 6.45
C THR A 164 0.32 -6.06 6.56
N LEU A 165 1.57 -6.19 7.04
CA LEU A 165 2.52 -5.07 7.13
C LEU A 165 2.94 -4.59 5.74
N LEU A 166 3.29 -5.52 4.84
CA LEU A 166 3.74 -5.24 3.48
C LEU A 166 2.64 -4.67 2.58
N ASP A 167 1.37 -4.94 2.87
CA ASP A 167 0.23 -4.30 2.19
C ASP A 167 -0.03 -2.90 2.75
N LYS A 168 0.07 -2.74 4.08
CA LYS A 168 -0.29 -1.50 4.76
C LYS A 168 0.73 -0.38 4.54
N ILE A 169 2.04 -0.65 4.57
CA ILE A 169 3.06 0.41 4.40
C ILE A 169 2.96 1.10 3.02
N PRO A 170 2.90 0.39 1.88
CA PRO A 170 2.69 1.03 0.58
C PRO A 170 1.38 1.80 0.49
N LEU A 171 0.31 1.31 1.13
CA LEU A 171 -0.97 2.03 1.19
C LEU A 171 -0.82 3.37 1.92
N VAL A 172 -0.17 3.37 3.09
CA VAL A 172 0.12 4.60 3.85
C VAL A 172 1.02 5.54 3.05
N GLN A 173 2.04 5.03 2.35
CA GLN A 173 2.91 5.82 1.47
C GLN A 173 2.11 6.58 0.40
N ARG A 174 1.15 5.90 -0.25
CA ARG A 174 0.27 6.51 -1.25
C ARG A 174 -0.67 7.53 -0.62
N ALA A 175 -1.21 7.25 0.57
CA ALA A 175 -2.09 8.15 1.28
C ALA A 175 -1.39 9.46 1.72
N LEU A 176 -0.09 9.42 2.01
CA LEU A 176 0.73 10.60 2.33
C LEU A 176 1.05 11.48 1.10
N GLY A 177 0.84 10.98 -0.12
CA GLY A 177 1.00 11.75 -1.36
C GLY A 177 2.38 11.64 -2.02
N SER A 178 2.62 12.50 -3.01
CA SER A 178 3.74 12.40 -3.95
C SER A 178 5.12 12.57 -3.31
N GLY A 179 5.24 13.37 -2.25
CA GLY A 179 6.50 13.63 -1.56
C GLY A 179 7.11 12.39 -0.87
N PHE A 180 6.29 11.37 -0.62
CA PHE A 180 6.73 10.12 0.02
C PHE A 180 6.92 8.98 -0.97
N GLN A 181 6.61 9.18 -2.26
CA GLN A 181 6.70 8.14 -3.29
C GLN A 181 8.14 7.73 -3.56
N GLY A 182 8.30 6.48 -3.98
CA GLY A 182 9.57 5.93 -4.43
C GLY A 182 10.04 4.74 -3.59
N GLU A 183 10.83 3.89 -4.24
CA GLU A 183 11.28 2.63 -3.64
C GLU A 183 12.22 2.83 -2.46
N VAL A 184 13.08 3.86 -2.50
CA VAL A 184 14.03 4.13 -1.42
C VAL A 184 13.26 4.37 -0.11
N MET A 185 12.28 5.27 -0.14
CA MET A 185 11.48 5.63 1.03
C MET A 185 10.68 4.41 1.54
N LEU A 186 10.10 3.63 0.63
CA LEU A 186 9.36 2.42 0.97
C LEU A 186 10.25 1.36 1.64
N ARG A 187 11.41 1.05 1.04
CA ARG A 187 12.39 0.10 1.59
C ARG A 187 12.89 0.56 2.96
N THR A 188 13.19 1.85 3.12
CA THR A 188 13.60 2.42 4.41
C THR A 188 12.52 2.22 5.46
N GLN A 189 11.26 2.52 5.15
CA GLN A 189 10.17 2.39 6.12
C GLN A 189 9.90 0.93 6.50
N VAL A 190 9.90 0.01 5.53
CA VAL A 190 9.75 -1.43 5.79
C VAL A 190 10.93 -1.96 6.62
N THR A 191 12.15 -1.49 6.35
CA THR A 191 13.33 -1.83 7.16
C THR A 191 13.15 -1.41 8.62
N GLN A 192 12.66 -0.19 8.87
CA GLN A 192 12.39 0.28 10.23
C GLN A 192 11.28 -0.54 10.90
N ALA A 193 10.20 -0.84 10.18
CA ALA A 193 9.06 -1.58 10.70
C ALA A 193 9.42 -3.03 11.09
N CYS A 194 10.38 -3.65 10.38
CA CYS A 194 10.83 -5.01 10.64
C CYS A 194 12.00 -5.11 11.63
N ARG A 195 12.59 -3.99 12.05
CA ARG A 195 13.77 -3.97 12.93
C ARG A 195 13.46 -4.59 14.30
N GLY A 196 14.38 -5.41 14.81
CA GLY A 196 14.24 -6.06 16.12
C GLY A 196 13.37 -7.33 16.09
N VAL A 197 13.06 -7.85 14.91
CA VAL A 197 12.42 -9.15 14.70
C VAL A 197 13.49 -10.16 14.30
N PRO A 198 13.91 -11.08 15.19
CA PRO A 198 15.02 -11.99 14.94
C PRO A 198 14.86 -12.82 13.65
N GLU A 199 13.63 -13.17 13.29
CA GLU A 199 13.29 -13.94 12.11
C GLU A 199 13.56 -13.20 10.78
N LEU A 200 13.64 -11.86 10.81
CA LEU A 200 13.81 -11.01 9.64
C LEU A 200 15.21 -10.41 9.52
N GLU A 201 16.05 -10.51 10.57
CA GLU A 201 17.38 -9.89 10.62
C GLU A 201 18.30 -10.30 9.46
N THR A 202 18.16 -11.54 8.96
CA THR A 202 18.95 -12.01 7.80
C THR A 202 18.60 -11.24 6.54
N ALA A 203 17.30 -11.01 6.27
CA ALA A 203 16.87 -10.21 5.12
C ALA A 203 17.26 -8.74 5.27
N LEU A 204 17.17 -8.18 6.48
CA LEU A 204 17.57 -6.79 6.76
C LEU A 204 19.07 -6.57 6.55
N SER A 205 19.91 -7.51 6.99
CA SER A 205 21.37 -7.43 6.84
C SER A 205 21.84 -7.57 5.39
N ASN A 206 21.06 -8.26 4.56
CA ASN A 206 21.36 -8.49 3.14
C ASN A 206 20.77 -7.42 2.21
N LEU A 207 20.10 -6.39 2.73
CA LEU A 207 19.53 -5.32 1.92
C LEU A 207 20.62 -4.49 1.26
N LYS A 208 20.58 -4.39 -0.07
CA LYS A 208 21.48 -3.56 -0.88
C LYS A 208 20.74 -2.34 -1.44
N ALA A 209 21.52 -1.34 -1.86
CA ALA A 209 20.97 -0.06 -2.35
C ALA A 209 20.20 -0.20 -3.68
N ASP A 210 20.57 -1.20 -4.49
CA ASP A 210 20.01 -1.51 -5.80
C ASP A 210 18.80 -2.46 -5.77
N HIS A 211 18.55 -3.16 -4.65
CA HIS A 211 17.42 -4.09 -4.50
C HIS A 211 16.08 -3.42 -4.72
N THR A 212 15.29 -3.88 -5.68
CA THR A 212 13.92 -3.42 -5.84
C THR A 212 13.07 -3.72 -4.59
N CYS A 213 11.94 -3.02 -4.42
CA CYS A 213 11.02 -3.33 -3.33
C CYS A 213 10.55 -4.80 -3.36
N GLU A 214 10.27 -5.34 -4.54
CA GLU A 214 9.82 -6.73 -4.70
C GLU A 214 10.90 -7.74 -4.30
N GLU A 215 12.16 -7.51 -4.71
CA GLU A 215 13.28 -8.35 -4.28
C GLU A 215 13.45 -8.31 -2.75
N PHE A 216 13.33 -7.12 -2.16
CA PHE A 216 13.42 -6.98 -0.71
C PHE A 216 12.27 -7.70 0.02
N PHE A 217 11.03 -7.57 -0.46
CA PHE A 217 9.86 -8.23 0.14
C PHE A 217 9.94 -9.75 -0.02
N SER A 218 10.40 -10.24 -1.17
CA SER A 218 10.67 -11.65 -1.39
C SER A 218 11.71 -12.19 -0.40
N ASN A 219 12.78 -11.44 -0.15
CA ASN A 219 13.81 -11.82 0.83
C ASN A 219 13.26 -11.84 2.27
N LEU A 220 12.38 -10.90 2.64
CA LEU A 220 11.73 -10.91 3.96
C LEU A 220 10.87 -12.16 4.15
N ARG A 221 10.05 -12.52 3.15
CA ARG A 221 9.23 -13.74 3.16
C ARG A 221 10.10 -14.99 3.30
N ALA A 222 11.17 -15.10 2.51
CA ALA A 222 12.09 -16.23 2.57
C ALA A 222 12.79 -16.35 3.94
N SER A 223 13.27 -15.24 4.51
CA SER A 223 13.90 -15.22 5.84
C SER A 223 12.93 -15.71 6.91
N LEU A 224 11.69 -15.23 6.87
CA LEU A 224 10.67 -15.64 7.82
C LEU A 224 10.33 -17.13 7.68
N GLN A 225 10.16 -17.62 6.44
CA GLN A 225 9.88 -19.03 6.19
C GLN A 225 10.98 -19.94 6.75
N VAL A 226 12.25 -19.63 6.47
CA VAL A 226 13.39 -20.39 7.01
C VAL A 226 13.40 -20.39 8.53
N ALA A 227 13.06 -19.26 9.17
CA ALA A 227 12.99 -19.17 10.62
C ALA A 227 11.84 -20.01 11.21
N LEU A 228 10.71 -20.11 10.50
CA LEU A 228 9.57 -20.96 10.89
C LEU A 228 9.92 -22.44 10.73
N ASP A 229 10.51 -22.83 9.60
CA ASP A 229 10.90 -24.21 9.31
C ASP A 229 11.88 -24.76 10.37
N ARG A 230 12.81 -23.91 10.84
CA ARG A 230 13.75 -24.25 11.93
C ARG A 230 13.09 -24.45 13.29
N LYS A 231 11.94 -23.82 13.54
CA LYS A 231 11.19 -23.94 14.81
C LYS A 231 10.29 -25.15 14.84
N THR A 232 9.85 -25.65 13.68
CA THR A 232 9.21 -26.96 13.56
C THR A 232 10.24 -28.06 13.89
N PRO A 233 10.06 -28.84 14.96
CA PRO A 233 10.96 -29.96 15.21
C PRO A 233 10.88 -30.92 14.03
N SER A 234 12.03 -31.15 13.39
CA SER A 234 12.21 -32.18 12.38
C SER A 234 11.80 -33.52 13.00
N HIS A 235 10.61 -34.01 12.66
CA HIS A 235 10.27 -35.42 12.88
C HIS A 235 11.17 -36.26 11.96
N ASP A 236 12.00 -37.10 12.59
CA ASP A 236 12.83 -38.16 12.03
C ASP A 236 13.88 -37.78 10.97
N ILE A 237 15.04 -37.33 11.44
CA ILE A 237 16.31 -37.68 10.78
C ILE A 237 16.89 -38.88 11.55
N HIS A 238 16.54 -40.08 11.12
CA HIS A 238 17.27 -41.28 11.51
C HIS A 238 18.73 -41.15 11.05
N PHE A 239 19.62 -40.86 12.00
CA PHE A 239 21.05 -41.05 11.81
C PHE A 239 21.30 -42.56 11.61
N VAL A 240 21.38 -43.00 10.35
CA VAL A 240 21.97 -44.30 10.03
C VAL A 240 23.48 -44.16 10.19
N ASP A 241 23.97 -44.59 11.34
CA ASP A 241 25.38 -44.77 11.66
C ASP A 241 26.01 -45.71 10.61
N ARG A 242 26.66 -45.15 9.58
CA ARG A 242 27.49 -45.92 8.65
C ARG A 242 28.77 -46.33 9.37
N ARG A 243 28.65 -47.30 10.28
CA ARG A 243 29.82 -48.02 10.78
C ARG A 243 30.46 -48.77 9.63
N TYR A 244 31.63 -48.28 9.27
CA TYR A 244 32.65 -48.97 8.47
C TYR A 244 32.89 -50.38 9.06
N THR A 245 32.27 -51.41 8.48
CA THR A 245 32.76 -52.79 8.69
C THR A 245 33.90 -53.05 7.73
N SER A 246 35.11 -52.69 8.16
CA SER A 246 36.36 -53.23 7.63
C SER A 246 36.40 -54.73 7.86
N ASN A 247 36.03 -55.52 6.86
CA ASN A 247 36.23 -56.96 6.88
C ASN A 247 37.66 -57.27 6.44
N TYR A 248 38.57 -57.26 7.42
CA TYR A 248 39.88 -57.89 7.33
C TYR A 248 39.68 -59.40 7.04
N LYS A 249 39.92 -59.83 5.80
CA LYS A 249 40.15 -61.24 5.45
C LYS A 249 41.61 -61.43 5.02
N GLY A 250 42.53 -61.31 5.98
CA GLY A 250 43.88 -61.84 5.87
C GLY A 250 43.93 -63.26 6.45
N ARG A 251 43.71 -64.27 5.62
CA ARG A 251 43.92 -65.69 5.98
C ARG A 251 45.36 -66.06 5.61
N PHE A 252 46.29 -65.95 6.56
CA PHE A 252 47.55 -66.70 6.50
C PHE A 252 47.36 -67.98 7.33
N LYS A 253 47.47 -69.13 6.65
CA LYS A 253 47.72 -70.44 7.27
C LYS A 253 49.14 -70.85 6.88
N GLN A 254 49.98 -71.06 7.88
CA GLN A 254 51.09 -72.03 7.91
C GLN A 254 50.76 -72.96 9.10
N PRO A 255 51.12 -74.26 9.12
CA PRO A 255 52.53 -74.66 9.14
C PRO A 255 52.90 -76.07 8.58
N GLN A 256 54.22 -76.30 8.63
CA GLN A 256 55.04 -77.51 8.43
C GLN A 256 55.47 -77.84 6.99
#